data_AF-A0A963M9V9-F1
#
_entry.id   AF-A0A963M9V9-F1
#
_cell.length_a   1.000
_cell.length_b   1.000
_cell.length_c   1.000
_cell.angle_alpha   90.00
_cell.angle_beta   90.00
_cell.angle_gamma   90.00
#
_symmetry.space_group_name_H-M   'P 1'
#
loop_
_entity.id
_entity.type
_entity.pdbx_description
1 polymer ?
#
loop_
_entity_poly.entity_id
_entity_poly.type
_entity_poly.pdbx_seq_one_letter_code
_entity_poly.pdbx_strand_id
1 'polypeptide(L)'
;YSTMLIAVPTAVKIFNCIATMWQGSMTFETPMLFAVGFIFVFTMGGFTGLILAMAPIDIQLQDTYYVVAHFHYVLVAGSLYAMFAGVYYWMPKWTGVMYNETRGKIHFWWSLIAFNITFFPMHFLGLAGMPRRYADYPMQFADFNAVASVGAFAFGIAQVYFFFFIVLPCMMGKGEKAAQKPWEAAEGLEWEVPSPAPFHTFENPPKLDATATRIVG
;
A
#
# COMPACT_ATOMS: atom_id res chain seq x y z
N TYR A 1 -15.74 23.82 2.74
CA TYR A 1 -14.96 24.28 1.57
C TYR A 1 -13.47 24.01 1.75
N SER A 2 -12.83 24.47 2.84
CA SER A 2 -11.37 24.28 3.06
C SER A 2 -10.91 22.82 2.97
N THR A 3 -11.69 21.86 3.49
CA THR A 3 -11.38 20.42 3.39
C THR A 3 -11.33 19.90 1.95
N MET A 4 -12.16 20.43 1.05
CA MET A 4 -12.15 20.02 -0.36
C MET A 4 -10.88 20.50 -1.08
N LEU A 5 -10.32 21.65 -0.69
CA LEU A 5 -9.09 22.16 -1.29
C LEU A 5 -7.88 21.25 -1.06
N ILE A 6 -7.87 20.48 0.04
CA ILE A 6 -6.81 19.51 0.35
C ILE A 6 -6.77 18.37 -0.68
N ALA A 7 -7.89 18.07 -1.34
CA ALA A 7 -7.93 17.03 -2.36
C ALA A 7 -7.18 17.44 -3.64
N VAL A 8 -7.03 18.74 -3.93
CA VAL A 8 -6.39 19.22 -5.16
C VAL A 8 -4.90 18.85 -5.21
N PRO A 9 -4.05 19.18 -4.22
CA PRO A 9 -2.65 18.76 -4.22
C PRO A 9 -2.46 17.24 -4.25
N THR A 10 -3.35 16.51 -3.55
CA THR A 10 -3.31 15.04 -3.51
C THR A 10 -3.63 14.44 -4.89
N ALA A 11 -4.63 14.96 -5.58
CA ALA A 11 -4.96 14.54 -6.94
C ALA A 11 -3.79 14.79 -7.89
N VAL A 12 -3.14 15.97 -7.81
CA VAL A 12 -1.94 16.28 -8.62
C VAL A 12 -0.83 15.25 -8.39
N LYS A 13 -0.59 14.81 -7.15
CA LYS A 13 0.40 13.75 -6.87
C LYS A 13 0.04 12.42 -7.55
N ILE A 14 -1.23 11.99 -7.46
CA ILE A 14 -1.67 10.75 -8.11
C ILE A 14 -1.55 10.85 -9.63
N PHE A 15 -1.92 11.98 -10.23
CA PHE A 15 -1.74 12.20 -11.67
C PHE A 15 -0.27 12.22 -12.07
N ASN A 16 0.61 12.82 -11.27
CA ASN A 16 2.05 12.77 -11.53
C ASN A 16 2.57 11.33 -11.50
N CYS A 17 2.17 10.51 -10.52
CA CYS A 17 2.54 9.09 -10.48
C CYS A 17 2.06 8.34 -11.74
N ILE A 18 0.81 8.58 -12.17
CA ILE A 18 0.26 7.99 -13.39
C ILE A 18 1.04 8.46 -14.62
N ALA A 19 1.35 9.75 -14.71
CA ALA A 19 2.12 10.34 -15.80
C ALA A 19 3.55 9.78 -15.87
N THR A 20 4.19 9.49 -14.73
CA THR A 20 5.51 8.83 -14.70
C THR A 20 5.45 7.39 -15.24
N MET A 21 4.34 6.68 -15.01
CA MET A 21 4.14 5.34 -15.58
C MET A 21 3.71 5.39 -17.05
N TRP A 22 3.06 6.49 -17.47
CA TRP A 22 2.55 6.68 -18.82
C TRP A 22 3.70 6.74 -19.83
N GLN A 23 3.61 5.94 -20.90
CA GLN A 23 4.68 5.76 -21.90
C GLN A 23 6.00 5.21 -21.35
N GLY A 24 6.03 4.72 -20.11
CA GLY A 24 7.15 3.96 -19.56
C GLY A 24 7.12 2.48 -19.96
N SER A 25 8.27 1.80 -19.87
CA SER A 25 8.35 0.33 -19.93
C SER A 25 8.17 -0.23 -18.52
N MET A 26 6.98 -0.79 -18.22
CA MET A 26 6.67 -1.30 -16.90
C MET A 26 6.94 -2.80 -16.78
N THR A 27 7.67 -3.18 -15.73
CA THR A 27 7.76 -4.56 -15.25
C THR A 27 6.87 -4.73 -14.01
N PHE A 28 6.08 -5.81 -13.97
CA PHE A 28 5.12 -6.06 -12.90
C PHE A 28 5.69 -6.97 -11.81
N GLU A 29 6.80 -6.54 -11.23
CA GLU A 29 7.32 -7.15 -10.01
C GLU A 29 6.50 -6.75 -8.80
N THR A 30 6.65 -7.52 -7.71
CA THR A 30 5.85 -7.33 -6.49
C THR A 30 5.81 -5.87 -5.97
N PRO A 31 6.91 -5.09 -5.90
CA PRO A 31 6.83 -3.73 -5.37
C PRO A 31 6.03 -2.80 -6.30
N MET A 32 6.11 -3.03 -7.61
CA MET A 32 5.33 -2.29 -8.60
C MET A 32 3.84 -2.62 -8.49
N LEU A 33 3.49 -3.89 -8.25
CA LEU A 33 2.09 -4.29 -8.03
C LEU A 33 1.50 -3.58 -6.80
N PHE A 34 2.23 -3.52 -5.68
CA PHE A 34 1.78 -2.78 -4.50
C PHE A 34 1.68 -1.27 -4.75
N ALA A 35 2.58 -0.68 -5.55
CA ALA A 35 2.50 0.73 -5.92
C ALA A 35 1.26 1.05 -6.79
N VAL A 36 0.94 0.20 -7.76
CA VAL A 36 -0.29 0.33 -8.57
C VAL A 36 -1.53 0.09 -7.73
N GLY A 37 -1.51 -0.94 -6.87
CA GLY A 37 -2.58 -1.21 -5.91
C GLY A 37 -2.83 -0.04 -4.96
N PHE A 38 -1.76 0.62 -4.49
CA PHE A 38 -1.85 1.86 -3.73
C PHE A 38 -2.62 2.93 -4.51
N ILE A 39 -2.24 3.22 -5.75
CA ILE A 39 -2.92 4.23 -6.58
C ILE A 39 -4.40 3.90 -6.72
N PHE A 40 -4.75 2.64 -6.99
CA PHE A 40 -6.14 2.20 -7.16
C PHE A 40 -6.97 2.38 -5.87
N VAL A 41 -6.54 1.76 -4.77
CA VAL A 41 -7.32 1.77 -3.52
C VAL A 41 -7.34 3.16 -2.89
N PHE A 42 -6.24 3.91 -2.96
CA PHE A 42 -6.16 5.27 -2.44
C PHE A 42 -7.07 6.22 -3.22
N THR A 43 -7.17 6.06 -4.54
CA THR A 43 -8.08 6.86 -5.37
C THR A 43 -9.54 6.60 -4.99
N MET A 44 -9.93 5.34 -4.80
CA MET A 44 -11.27 4.98 -4.30
C MET A 44 -11.57 5.61 -2.93
N GLY A 45 -10.61 5.56 -2.00
CA GLY A 45 -10.72 6.22 -0.69
C GLY A 45 -10.81 7.75 -0.80
N GLY A 46 -10.03 8.36 -1.70
CA GLY A 46 -10.07 9.79 -1.96
C GLY A 46 -11.44 10.26 -2.43
N PHE A 47 -12.08 9.51 -3.34
CA PHE A 47 -13.44 9.82 -3.80
C PHE A 47 -14.47 9.77 -2.67
N THR A 48 -14.42 8.76 -1.80
CA THR A 48 -15.36 8.68 -0.67
C THR A 48 -15.11 9.76 0.38
N GLY A 49 -13.88 10.27 0.49
CA GLY A 49 -13.52 11.39 1.36
C GLY A 49 -14.05 12.73 0.87
N LEU A 50 -14.09 12.94 -0.45
CA LEU A 50 -14.74 14.12 -1.03
C LEU A 50 -16.23 14.18 -0.68
N ILE A 51 -16.89 13.03 -0.60
CA ILE A 51 -18.30 12.94 -0.18
C ILE A 51 -18.47 13.39 1.27
N LEU A 52 -17.60 12.94 2.18
CA LEU A 52 -17.59 13.36 3.58
C LEU A 52 -17.15 14.82 3.79
N ALA A 53 -16.41 15.40 2.86
CA ALA A 53 -16.05 16.82 2.92
C ALA A 53 -17.24 17.77 2.65
N MET A 54 -18.36 17.26 2.15
CA MET A 54 -19.61 18.00 1.94
C MET A 54 -20.47 18.00 3.20
N ALA A 55 -20.53 19.14 3.90
CA ALA A 55 -21.32 19.32 5.13
C ALA A 55 -22.77 18.76 5.07
N PRO A 56 -23.59 18.99 4.03
CA PRO A 56 -24.96 18.46 4.02
C PRO A 56 -25.03 16.93 3.96
N ILE A 57 -24.05 16.27 3.35
CA ILE A 57 -23.99 14.81 3.27
C ILE A 57 -23.35 14.23 4.53
N ASP A 58 -22.34 14.91 5.08
CA ASP A 58 -21.67 14.50 6.31
C ASP A 58 -22.65 14.39 7.47
N ILE A 59 -23.64 15.29 7.60
CA ILE A 59 -24.66 15.20 8.67
C ILE A 59 -25.35 13.82 8.71
N GLN A 60 -25.55 13.18 7.55
CA GLN A 60 -26.18 11.86 7.47
C GLN A 60 -25.18 10.70 7.62
N LEU A 61 -23.96 10.86 7.11
CA LEU A 61 -22.97 9.78 7.08
C LEU A 61 -22.02 9.80 8.28
N GLN A 62 -21.97 10.90 9.01
CA GLN A 62 -21.14 11.05 10.19
C GLN A 62 -21.49 9.99 11.21
N ASP A 63 -20.46 9.45 11.88
CA ASP A 63 -20.59 8.38 12.86
C ASP A 63 -21.21 7.06 12.32
N THR A 64 -21.26 6.86 11.00
CA THR A 64 -21.64 5.59 10.39
C THR A 64 -20.45 4.75 9.96
N TYR A 65 -20.72 3.52 9.53
CA TYR A 65 -19.74 2.64 8.88
C TYR A 65 -19.15 3.26 7.60
N TYR A 66 -19.78 4.28 7.00
CA TYR A 66 -19.24 4.95 5.82
C TYR A 66 -17.92 5.67 6.13
N VAL A 67 -17.84 6.36 7.27
CA VAL A 67 -16.61 7.03 7.73
C VAL A 67 -15.52 6.00 8.04
N VAL A 68 -15.90 4.86 8.61
CA VAL A 68 -14.98 3.75 8.88
C VAL A 68 -14.41 3.21 7.56
N ALA A 69 -15.27 2.94 6.59
CA ALA A 69 -14.88 2.43 5.28
C ALA A 69 -13.95 3.39 4.55
N HIS A 70 -14.33 4.67 4.47
CA HIS A 70 -13.50 5.73 3.88
C HIS A 70 -12.10 5.77 4.50
N PHE A 71 -12.02 5.85 5.82
CA PHE A 71 -10.75 5.95 6.53
C PHE A 71 -9.86 4.73 6.29
N HIS A 72 -10.42 3.53 6.25
CA HIS A 72 -9.63 2.33 5.97
C HIS A 72 -9.15 2.27 4.52
N TYR A 73 -9.93 2.72 3.54
CA TYR A 73 -9.44 2.84 2.16
C TYR A 73 -8.26 3.80 2.06
N VAL A 74 -8.29 4.95 2.75
CA VAL A 74 -7.20 5.93 2.70
C VAL A 74 -5.99 5.51 3.55
N LEU A 75 -6.18 4.97 4.75
CA LEU A 75 -5.10 4.58 5.64
C LEU A 75 -4.42 3.29 5.18
N VAL A 76 -5.19 2.26 4.85
CA VAL A 76 -4.62 0.96 4.45
C VAL A 76 -3.98 1.07 3.08
N ALA A 77 -4.58 1.76 2.11
CA ALA A 77 -3.87 2.07 0.88
C ALA A 77 -2.67 2.98 1.14
N GLY A 78 -2.88 4.10 1.84
CA GLY A 78 -1.89 5.16 2.03
C GLY A 78 -0.64 4.71 2.77
N SER A 79 -0.81 4.06 3.91
CA SER A 79 0.31 3.60 4.72
C SER A 79 0.68 2.14 4.43
N LEU A 80 -0.29 1.22 4.41
CA LEU A 80 0.05 -0.21 4.45
C LEU A 80 0.54 -0.73 3.09
N TYR A 81 -0.13 -0.38 1.98
CA TYR A 81 0.35 -0.77 0.64
C TYR A 81 1.66 -0.09 0.28
N ALA A 82 1.83 1.19 0.64
CA ALA A 82 3.11 1.88 0.48
C ALA A 82 4.22 1.23 1.33
N MET A 83 3.92 0.82 2.56
CA MET A 83 4.85 0.08 3.41
C MET A 83 5.21 -1.28 2.79
N PHE A 84 4.25 -2.04 2.28
CA PHE A 84 4.55 -3.30 1.59
C PHE A 84 5.39 -3.09 0.33
N ALA A 85 5.04 -2.12 -0.51
CA ALA A 85 5.86 -1.74 -1.67
C ALA A 85 7.31 -1.44 -1.24
N GLY A 86 7.48 -0.65 -0.17
CA GLY A 86 8.79 -0.35 0.39
C GLY A 86 9.52 -1.58 0.93
N VAL A 87 8.83 -2.45 1.68
CA VAL A 87 9.44 -3.69 2.17
C VAL A 87 9.90 -4.54 1.00
N TYR A 88 9.07 -4.81 -0.01
CA TYR A 88 9.49 -5.59 -1.16
C TYR A 88 10.62 -4.92 -1.97
N TYR A 89 10.63 -3.58 -2.05
CA TYR A 89 11.67 -2.86 -2.76
C TYR A 89 13.03 -2.92 -2.06
N TRP A 90 13.07 -2.74 -0.72
CA TRP A 90 14.30 -2.69 0.08
C TRP A 90 14.66 -3.99 0.81
N MET A 91 13.81 -5.01 0.82
CA MET A 91 14.10 -6.29 1.48
C MET A 91 15.41 -6.95 0.98
N PRO A 92 15.71 -6.97 -0.33
CA PRO A 92 17.00 -7.47 -0.81
C PRO A 92 18.18 -6.67 -0.26
N LYS A 93 17.99 -5.38 0.00
CA LYS A 93 19.02 -4.49 0.53
C LYS A 93 19.33 -4.74 2.00
N TRP A 94 18.29 -5.01 2.80
CA TRP A 94 18.45 -5.28 4.22
C TRP A 94 18.97 -6.70 4.50
N THR A 95 18.50 -7.67 3.74
CA THR A 95 18.77 -9.09 4.03
C THR A 95 19.85 -9.71 3.15
N GLY A 96 20.20 -9.07 2.02
CA GLY A 96 21.16 -9.61 1.06
C GLY A 96 20.61 -10.76 0.21
N VAL A 97 19.33 -11.09 0.32
CA VAL A 97 18.68 -12.15 -0.45
C VAL A 97 17.41 -11.68 -1.14
N MET A 98 17.12 -12.22 -2.32
CA MET A 98 15.87 -11.99 -3.02
C MET A 98 14.76 -12.84 -2.41
N TYR A 99 13.59 -12.22 -2.24
CA TYR A 99 12.36 -12.94 -1.92
C TYR A 99 11.81 -13.62 -3.19
N ASN A 100 10.91 -14.57 -2.99
CA ASN A 100 10.25 -15.25 -4.09
C ASN A 100 9.10 -14.40 -4.66
N GLU A 101 9.22 -13.97 -5.92
CA GLU A 101 8.20 -13.15 -6.61
C GLU A 101 6.82 -13.80 -6.66
N THR A 102 6.71 -15.13 -6.82
CA THR A 102 5.41 -15.81 -6.83
C THR A 102 4.70 -15.66 -5.49
N ARG A 103 5.43 -15.77 -4.37
CA ARG A 103 4.86 -15.56 -3.02
C ARG A 103 4.45 -14.11 -2.80
N GLY A 104 5.25 -13.16 -3.27
CA GLY A 104 4.94 -11.74 -3.24
C GLY A 104 3.64 -11.40 -4.01
N LYS A 105 3.50 -11.95 -5.22
CA LYS A 105 2.29 -11.82 -6.04
C LYS A 105 1.05 -12.44 -5.39
N ILE A 106 1.19 -13.59 -4.73
CA ILE A 106 0.10 -14.20 -3.94
C ILE A 106 -0.31 -13.27 -2.79
N HIS A 107 0.65 -12.74 -2.03
CA HIS A 107 0.37 -11.80 -0.94
C HIS A 107 -0.36 -10.54 -1.44
N PHE A 108 0.05 -9.99 -2.58
CA PHE A 108 -0.60 -8.85 -3.21
C PHE A 108 -2.06 -9.13 -3.55
N TRP A 109 -2.33 -10.14 -4.39
CA TRP A 109 -3.69 -10.41 -4.87
C TRP A 109 -4.63 -10.83 -3.75
N TRP A 110 -4.14 -11.65 -2.81
CA TRP A 110 -4.91 -12.02 -1.63
C TRP A 110 -5.26 -10.77 -0.80
N SER A 111 -4.27 -9.93 -0.49
CA SER A 111 -4.50 -8.70 0.29
C SER A 111 -5.46 -7.75 -0.40
N LEU A 112 -5.37 -7.58 -1.73
CA LEU A 112 -6.24 -6.70 -2.51
C LEU A 112 -7.68 -7.16 -2.51
N ILE A 113 -7.92 -8.45 -2.76
CA ILE A 113 -9.27 -9.01 -2.79
C ILE A 113 -9.87 -8.99 -1.39
N ALA A 114 -9.16 -9.49 -0.39
CA ALA A 114 -9.65 -9.54 0.98
C ALA A 114 -9.95 -8.14 1.55
N PHE A 115 -9.10 -7.16 1.24
CA PHE A 115 -9.32 -5.77 1.63
C PHE A 115 -10.63 -5.21 1.06
N ASN A 116 -10.87 -5.38 -0.23
CA ASN A 116 -12.10 -4.89 -0.86
C ASN A 116 -13.34 -5.65 -0.32
N ILE A 117 -13.26 -6.96 -0.12
CA ILE A 117 -14.36 -7.73 0.50
C ILE A 117 -14.64 -7.25 1.93
N THR A 118 -13.63 -6.79 2.66
CA THR A 118 -13.80 -6.28 4.04
C THR A 118 -14.51 -4.94 4.05
N PHE A 119 -13.94 -3.94 3.35
CA PHE A 119 -14.30 -2.54 3.56
C PHE A 119 -15.26 -2.00 2.49
N PHE A 120 -15.36 -2.63 1.31
CA PHE A 120 -16.32 -2.19 0.30
C PHE A 120 -17.77 -2.34 0.79
N PRO A 121 -18.20 -3.49 1.37
CA PRO A 121 -19.53 -3.64 1.95
C PRO A 121 -19.87 -2.62 3.04
N MET A 122 -18.87 -2.15 3.79
CA MET A 122 -19.08 -1.17 4.86
C MET A 122 -19.58 0.18 4.34
N HIS A 123 -19.31 0.54 3.08
CA HIS A 123 -19.91 1.73 2.47
C HIS A 123 -21.44 1.60 2.37
N PHE A 124 -21.93 0.43 1.95
CA PHE A 124 -23.38 0.17 1.87
C PHE A 124 -24.02 0.09 3.26
N LEU A 125 -23.35 -0.53 4.23
CA LEU A 125 -23.80 -0.54 5.63
C LEU A 125 -23.92 0.88 6.20
N GLY A 126 -22.93 1.74 5.93
CA GLY A 126 -22.96 3.14 6.34
C GLY A 126 -24.08 3.93 5.69
N LEU A 127 -24.28 3.76 4.38
CA LEU A 127 -25.39 4.38 3.63
C LEU A 127 -26.76 3.90 4.11
N ALA A 128 -26.86 2.65 4.56
CA ALA A 128 -28.06 2.08 5.16
C ALA A 128 -28.28 2.51 6.62
N GLY A 129 -27.39 3.36 7.17
CA GLY A 129 -27.52 3.97 8.49
C GLY A 129 -26.94 3.15 9.65
N MET A 130 -26.09 2.15 9.38
CA MET A 130 -25.42 1.40 10.45
C MET A 130 -24.40 2.29 11.18
N PRO A 131 -24.60 2.61 12.47
CA PRO A 131 -23.70 3.46 13.21
C PRO A 131 -22.43 2.70 13.63
N ARG A 132 -21.30 3.41 13.73
CA ARG A 132 -20.04 2.83 14.23
C ARG A 132 -20.10 2.61 15.74
N ARG A 133 -19.30 1.66 16.25
CA ARG A 133 -19.11 1.36 17.69
C ARG A 133 -20.33 0.74 18.40
N TYR A 134 -21.20 0.06 17.65
CA TYR A 134 -22.26 -0.77 18.22
C TYR A 134 -21.85 -2.23 18.20
N ALA A 135 -22.06 -2.92 19.34
CA ALA A 135 -21.73 -4.33 19.50
C ALA A 135 -22.82 -5.26 18.95
N ASP A 136 -24.08 -4.81 18.99
CA ASP A 136 -25.25 -5.53 18.50
C ASP A 136 -25.97 -4.68 17.45
N TYR A 137 -26.57 -5.33 16.46
CA TYR A 137 -27.19 -4.68 15.31
C TYR A 137 -28.39 -5.49 14.77
N PRO A 138 -29.40 -4.81 14.19
CA PRO A 138 -30.55 -5.50 13.61
C PRO A 138 -30.17 -6.45 12.46
N MET A 139 -30.97 -7.50 12.27
CA MET A 139 -30.76 -8.53 11.23
C MET A 139 -30.62 -7.98 9.81
N GLN A 140 -31.17 -6.80 9.51
CA GLN A 140 -31.05 -6.15 8.20
C GLN A 140 -29.60 -5.83 7.80
N PHE A 141 -28.67 -5.75 8.76
CA PHE A 141 -27.25 -5.50 8.51
C PHE A 141 -26.40 -6.77 8.54
N ALA A 142 -26.98 -7.94 8.82
CA ALA A 142 -26.24 -9.17 9.07
C ALA A 142 -25.43 -9.64 7.87
N ASP A 143 -26.01 -9.64 6.67
CA ASP A 143 -25.37 -10.20 5.47
C ASP A 143 -24.07 -9.46 5.12
N PHE A 144 -24.12 -8.13 5.04
CA PHE A 144 -22.93 -7.33 4.73
C PHE A 144 -21.89 -7.36 5.88
N ASN A 145 -22.31 -7.46 7.13
CA ASN A 145 -21.37 -7.63 8.25
C ASN A 145 -20.69 -9.00 8.24
N ALA A 146 -21.41 -10.06 7.87
CA ALA A 146 -20.85 -11.39 7.73
C ALA A 146 -19.79 -11.42 6.63
N VAL A 147 -20.09 -10.83 5.45
CA VAL A 147 -19.11 -10.70 4.36
C VAL A 147 -17.89 -9.90 4.79
N ALA A 148 -18.10 -8.75 5.43
CA ALA A 148 -17.00 -7.92 5.93
C ALA A 148 -16.12 -8.66 6.94
N SER A 149 -16.72 -9.47 7.82
CA SER A 149 -16.00 -10.29 8.81
C SER A 149 -15.14 -11.37 8.17
N VAL A 150 -15.69 -12.10 7.18
CA VAL A 150 -14.93 -13.09 6.42
C VAL A 150 -13.76 -12.44 5.69
N GLY A 151 -13.99 -11.29 5.06
CA GLY A 151 -12.93 -10.49 4.44
C GLY A 151 -11.84 -10.11 5.44
N ALA A 152 -12.21 -9.65 6.63
CA ALA A 152 -11.28 -9.19 7.65
C ALA A 152 -10.37 -10.32 8.14
N PHE A 153 -10.92 -11.52 8.38
CA PHE A 153 -10.13 -12.70 8.72
C PHE A 153 -9.20 -13.10 7.56
N ALA A 154 -9.70 -13.12 6.33
CA ALA A 154 -8.88 -13.41 5.15
C ALA A 154 -7.72 -12.41 5.01
N PHE A 155 -7.96 -11.12 5.26
CA PHE A 155 -6.95 -10.08 5.20
C PHE A 155 -5.90 -10.23 6.32
N GLY A 156 -6.33 -10.54 7.55
CA GLY A 156 -5.43 -10.81 8.66
C GLY A 156 -4.51 -12.00 8.39
N ILE A 157 -5.07 -13.10 7.84
CA ILE A 157 -4.29 -14.29 7.46
C ILE A 157 -3.30 -13.97 6.33
N ALA A 158 -3.65 -13.10 5.38
CA ALA A 158 -2.71 -12.66 4.35
C ALA A 158 -1.46 -11.97 4.94
N GLN A 159 -1.60 -11.23 6.06
CA GLN A 159 -0.46 -10.62 6.74
C GLN A 159 0.38 -11.62 7.54
N VAL A 160 -0.26 -12.62 8.13
CA VAL A 160 0.44 -13.77 8.72
C VAL A 160 1.26 -14.50 7.65
N TYR A 161 0.67 -14.71 6.47
CA TYR A 161 1.36 -15.32 5.33
C TYR A 161 2.60 -14.51 4.93
N PHE A 162 2.48 -13.19 4.79
CA PHE A 162 3.60 -12.30 4.49
C PHE A 162 4.74 -12.45 5.50
N PHE A 163 4.43 -12.45 6.79
CA PHE A 163 5.47 -12.57 7.81
C PHE A 163 6.22 -13.91 7.75
N PHE A 164 5.49 -15.04 7.71
CA PHE A 164 6.11 -16.37 7.81
C PHE A 164 6.73 -16.88 6.50
N PHE A 165 6.17 -16.52 5.34
CA PHE A 165 6.61 -17.09 4.06
C PHE A 165 7.49 -16.16 3.23
N ILE A 166 7.58 -14.88 3.60
CA ILE A 166 8.34 -13.86 2.88
C ILE A 166 9.38 -13.22 3.80
N VAL A 167 8.94 -12.56 4.88
CA VAL A 167 9.85 -11.83 5.78
C VAL A 167 10.81 -12.77 6.51
N LEU A 168 10.29 -13.79 7.19
CA LEU A 168 11.11 -14.70 8.01
C LEU A 168 12.17 -15.45 7.20
N PRO A 169 11.88 -16.05 6.01
CA PRO A 169 12.91 -16.68 5.20
C PRO A 169 13.99 -15.70 4.74
N CYS A 170 13.64 -14.47 4.35
CA CYS A 170 14.61 -13.46 3.95
C CYS A 170 15.51 -13.07 5.13
N MET A 171 14.94 -12.87 6.32
CA MET A 171 15.72 -12.58 7.54
C MET A 171 16.67 -13.73 7.93
N MET A 172 16.30 -14.98 7.62
CA MET A 172 17.15 -16.15 7.81
C MET A 172 18.19 -16.35 6.68
N GLY A 173 18.28 -15.43 5.71
CA GLY A 173 19.18 -15.54 4.56
C GLY A 173 18.80 -16.66 3.58
N LYS A 174 17.54 -17.11 3.59
CA LYS A 174 17.04 -18.17 2.70
C LYS A 174 16.47 -17.55 1.43
N GLY A 175 17.29 -17.47 0.40
CA GLY A 175 16.92 -16.98 -0.93
C GLY A 175 18.13 -16.92 -1.86
N GLU A 176 17.92 -16.49 -3.10
CA GLU A 176 19.03 -16.20 -4.01
C GLU A 176 19.78 -14.95 -3.53
N LYS A 177 21.10 -14.91 -3.70
CA LYS A 177 21.88 -13.73 -3.32
C LYS A 177 21.41 -12.52 -4.12
N ALA A 178 21.04 -11.45 -3.43
CA ALA A 178 20.65 -10.21 -4.06
C ALA A 178 21.85 -9.58 -4.77
N ALA A 179 21.66 -9.15 -6.02
CA ALA A 179 22.63 -8.30 -6.68
C ALA A 179 22.78 -6.98 -5.92
N GLN A 180 23.89 -6.27 -6.16
CA GLN A 180 24.09 -4.91 -5.66
C GLN A 180 22.90 -4.01 -6.02
N LYS A 181 22.48 -4.10 -7.29
CA LYS A 181 21.32 -3.43 -7.87
C LYS A 181 20.33 -4.49 -8.38
N PRO A 182 19.34 -4.92 -7.55
CA PRO A 182 18.35 -5.93 -7.95
C PRO A 182 17.36 -5.44 -9.00
N TRP A 183 17.10 -4.13 -9.04
CA TRP A 183 16.12 -3.53 -9.94
C TRP A 183 16.84 -2.71 -11.02
N GLU A 184 16.64 -3.02 -12.29
CA GLU A 184 17.40 -2.41 -13.40
C GLU A 184 17.27 -0.88 -13.44
N ALA A 185 16.05 -0.37 -13.24
CA ALA A 185 15.72 1.05 -13.24
C ALA A 185 15.84 1.73 -11.87
N ALA A 186 16.37 1.05 -10.85
CA ALA A 186 16.57 1.70 -9.55
C ALA A 186 17.57 2.86 -9.66
N GLU A 187 17.22 3.98 -9.03
CA GLU A 187 18.04 5.17 -8.91
C GLU A 187 18.16 5.52 -7.43
N GLY A 188 19.26 6.16 -7.05
CA GLY A 188 19.57 6.44 -5.65
C GLY A 188 20.90 5.81 -5.21
N LEU A 189 21.56 6.50 -4.28
CA LEU A 189 22.89 6.13 -3.79
C LEU A 189 22.89 4.81 -3.03
N GLU A 190 21.74 4.37 -2.53
CA GLU A 190 21.61 3.08 -1.89
C GLU A 190 21.89 1.91 -2.85
N TRP A 191 21.72 2.08 -4.16
CA TRP A 191 21.97 1.01 -5.14
C TRP A 191 23.43 0.96 -5.61
N GLU A 192 24.26 1.92 -5.20
CA GLU A 192 25.69 1.98 -5.47
C GLU A 192 26.54 1.25 -4.40
N VAL A 193 25.92 0.81 -3.30
CA VAL A 193 26.58 0.00 -2.25
C VAL A 193 26.16 -1.46 -2.32
N PRO A 194 26.94 -2.43 -1.82
CA PRO A 194 26.57 -3.86 -1.86
C PRO A 194 25.28 -4.17 -1.09
N SER A 195 24.74 -5.38 -1.35
CA SER A 195 23.58 -5.95 -0.66
C SER A 195 24.06 -7.20 0.09
N PRO A 196 23.95 -7.29 1.43
CA PRO A 196 23.40 -6.28 2.33
C PRO A 196 24.31 -5.06 2.48
N ALA A 197 23.75 -3.93 2.91
CA ALA A 197 24.51 -2.70 3.09
C ALA A 197 25.65 -2.89 4.13
N PRO A 198 26.85 -2.33 3.87
CA PRO A 198 27.96 -2.41 4.81
C PRO A 198 27.68 -1.55 6.06
N PHE A 199 28.40 -1.81 7.16
CA PHE A 199 28.24 -1.06 8.41
C PHE A 199 28.53 0.45 8.24
N HIS A 200 29.53 0.80 7.42
CA HIS A 200 29.79 2.16 6.97
C HIS A 200 29.54 2.25 5.46
N THR A 201 28.58 3.09 5.05
CA THR A 201 28.12 3.20 3.66
C THR A 201 29.15 3.85 2.74
N PHE A 202 29.67 5.02 3.12
CA PHE A 202 30.69 5.74 2.37
C PHE A 202 31.73 6.31 3.34
N GLU A 203 33.01 5.96 3.16
CA GLU A 203 34.10 6.54 3.95
C GLU A 203 34.41 7.98 3.53
N ASN A 204 34.30 8.26 2.23
CA ASN A 204 34.44 9.60 1.66
C ASN A 204 33.13 10.03 0.99
N PRO A 205 32.71 11.30 1.12
CA PRO A 205 31.51 11.80 0.44
C PRO A 205 31.61 11.56 -1.08
N PRO A 206 30.66 10.81 -1.68
CA PRO A 206 30.69 10.57 -3.11
C PRO A 206 30.43 11.85 -3.88
N LYS A 207 31.13 12.03 -5.01
CA LYS A 207 30.79 13.08 -5.96
C LYS A 207 29.53 12.64 -6.70
N LEU A 208 28.56 13.53 -6.82
CA LEU A 208 27.25 13.21 -7.37
C LEU A 208 27.08 13.81 -8.76
N ASP A 209 26.19 13.21 -9.54
CA ASP A 209 25.75 13.77 -10.82
C ASP A 209 24.79 14.96 -10.60
N ALA A 210 24.44 15.67 -11.67
CA ALA A 210 23.57 16.85 -11.58
C ALA A 210 22.17 16.53 -11.01
N THR A 211 21.71 15.28 -11.12
CA THR A 211 20.43 14.84 -10.55
C THR A 211 20.55 14.33 -9.11
N ALA A 212 21.77 14.23 -8.57
CA ALA A 212 22.09 13.68 -7.26
C ALA A 212 21.59 12.25 -7.03
N THR A 213 21.43 11.46 -8.10
CA THR A 213 20.93 10.07 -8.04
C THR A 213 22.03 9.05 -8.23
N ARG A 214 23.18 9.44 -8.79
CA ARG A 214 24.31 8.55 -9.09
C ARG A 214 25.63 9.13 -8.64
N ILE A 215 26.57 8.23 -8.32
CA ILE A 215 27.94 8.60 -7.98
C ILE A 215 28.72 8.79 -9.28
N VAL A 216 29.37 9.95 -9.40
CA VAL A 216 30.29 10.28 -10.49
C VAL A 216 31.70 10.06 -9.95
N GLY A 217 32.33 8.98 -10.39
CA GLY A 217 33.67 8.58 -9.96
C GLY A 217 34.38 7.83 -11.08
#